data_AF-A0A7V3SCU4-F1
#
_entry.id   AF-A0A7V3SCU4-F1
#
_cell.length_a   1.000
_cell.length_b   1.000
_cell.length_c   1.000
_cell.angle_alpha   90.00
_cell.angle_beta   90.00
_cell.angle_gamma   90.00
#
_symmetry.space_group_name_H-M   'P 1'
#
loop_
_entity.id
_entity.type
_entity.pdbx_description
1 polymer ?
#
loop_
_entity_poly.entity_id
_entity_poly.type
_entity_poly.pdbx_seq_one_letter_code
_entity_poly.pdbx_strand_id
1 'polypeptide(L)'
;MARKKIDDQLVAQWVHQRRKGASYRSIGREFGIDPRTVKSWIEKAGTQGGKEHWEAVSRQVDATYLEGHYRMLVQIAAAVLSAVRTDPVRAHPELTARRLIGNQILSGVQKFSRLLADRGVPEEGTFPEGIRGPEAERLGLKLFHALMEHEPLLKKAIEVWEAEWNRFQKERGGLIEAARNLLKYEHVEEDAAKISVMIVDEALRQNLRGEEPMSSREDGLEDKTFRLSRCSPGREMKVCIGSKEKVEAMRKAYEKVFSQISHEERIAPVKEILSSLEHHAQEIEDFVDRLILVGRPQGTCSLCPN
;
A
#
# COMPACT_ATOMS: atom_id res chain seq x y z
N MET A 1 6.89 44.65 20.21
CA MET A 1 6.99 43.19 20.04
C MET A 1 5.67 42.56 20.46
N ALA A 2 5.03 41.78 19.60
CA ALA A 2 3.76 41.12 19.93
C ALA A 2 3.97 40.15 21.10
N ARG A 3 3.16 40.27 22.16
CA ARG A 3 3.13 39.29 23.26
C ARG A 3 2.70 37.94 22.68
N LYS A 4 3.60 36.97 22.58
CA LYS A 4 3.21 35.56 22.35
C LYS A 4 2.21 35.19 23.46
N LYS A 5 1.00 34.77 23.06
CA LYS A 5 -0.01 34.27 24.00
C LYS A 5 0.53 32.95 24.55
N ILE A 6 0.70 32.88 25.87
CA ILE A 6 1.14 31.66 26.56
C ILE A 6 -0.12 30.85 26.81
N ASP A 7 -0.25 29.71 26.13
CA ASP A 7 -1.34 28.75 26.32
C ASP A 7 -0.87 27.53 27.12
N ASP A 8 -1.83 26.68 27.52
CA ASP A 8 -1.56 25.54 28.40
C ASP A 8 -0.69 24.48 27.71
N GLN A 9 -0.82 24.31 26.38
CA GLN A 9 0.02 23.38 25.63
C GLN A 9 1.50 23.79 25.68
N LEU A 10 1.78 25.09 25.52
CA LEU A 10 3.13 25.64 25.60
C LEU A 10 3.74 25.48 27.00
N VAL A 11 2.96 25.71 28.06
CA VAL A 11 3.43 25.55 29.45
C VAL A 11 3.65 24.08 29.80
N ALA A 12 2.83 23.16 29.30
CA ALA A 12 3.03 21.72 29.48
C ALA A 12 4.36 21.25 28.87
N GLN A 13 4.72 21.75 27.67
CA GLN A 13 6.01 21.49 27.04
C GLN A 13 7.19 21.98 27.91
N TRP A 14 7.06 23.16 28.54
CA TRP A 14 8.09 23.70 29.43
C TRP A 14 8.27 22.86 30.69
N VAL A 15 7.18 22.40 31.30
CA VAL A 15 7.20 21.52 32.48
C VAL A 15 7.89 20.19 32.13
N HIS A 16 7.56 19.60 30.97
CA HIS A 16 8.19 18.36 30.50
C HIS A 16 9.70 18.51 30.27
N GLN A 17 10.11 19.56 29.56
CA GLN A 17 11.54 19.85 29.36
C GLN A 17 12.27 20.08 30.69
N ARG A 18 11.62 20.75 31.64
CA ARG A 18 12.19 20.97 32.98
C ARG A 18 12.36 19.66 33.75
N ARG A 19 11.40 18.73 33.66
CA ARG A 19 11.50 17.37 34.21
C ARG A 19 12.65 16.57 33.59
N LYS A 20 12.95 16.79 32.30
CA LYS A 20 14.10 16.22 31.60
C LYS A 20 15.45 16.90 31.92
N GLY A 21 15.47 17.89 32.80
CA GLY A 21 16.69 18.56 33.28
C GLY A 21 17.06 19.87 32.56
N ALA A 22 16.25 20.33 31.59
CA ALA A 22 16.53 21.59 30.89
C ALA A 22 16.48 22.81 31.85
N SER A 23 17.34 23.80 31.62
CA SER A 23 17.35 25.04 32.42
C SER A 23 16.31 26.05 31.93
N TYR A 24 15.81 26.92 32.81
CA TYR A 24 14.84 27.97 32.41
C TYR A 24 15.37 28.89 31.30
N ARG A 25 16.69 29.13 31.25
CA ARG A 25 17.32 29.90 30.18
C ARG A 25 17.32 29.15 28.84
N SER A 26 17.49 27.83 28.87
CA SER A 26 17.43 26.98 27.67
C SER A 26 16.03 26.99 27.08
N ILE A 27 15.03 26.71 27.91
CA ILE A 27 13.62 26.71 27.50
C ILE A 27 13.21 28.11 27.01
N GLY A 28 13.57 29.16 27.75
CA GLY A 28 13.27 30.53 27.33
C GLY A 28 13.88 30.90 25.97
N ARG A 29 15.11 30.45 25.68
CA ARG A 29 15.76 30.66 24.39
C ARG A 29 15.06 29.91 23.25
N GLU A 30 14.68 28.65 23.48
CA GLU A 30 14.02 27.79 22.50
C GLU A 30 12.65 28.34 22.08
N PHE A 31 11.86 28.80 23.04
CA PHE A 31 10.50 29.29 22.77
C PHE A 31 10.42 30.81 22.53
N GLY A 32 11.53 31.54 22.70
CA GLY A 32 11.60 32.99 22.58
C GLY A 32 10.83 33.73 23.69
N ILE A 33 10.90 33.20 24.92
CA ILE A 33 10.18 33.67 26.10
C ILE A 33 11.18 34.04 27.19
N ASP A 34 10.91 35.10 27.95
CA ASP A 34 11.77 35.51 29.07
C ASP A 34 11.92 34.36 30.10
N PRO A 35 13.16 33.97 30.48
CA PRO A 35 13.39 32.86 31.42
C PRO A 35 12.70 33.01 32.78
N ARG A 36 12.45 34.25 33.25
CA ARG A 36 11.69 34.51 34.48
C ARG A 36 10.21 34.22 34.30
N THR A 37 9.68 34.46 33.09
CA THR A 37 8.30 34.10 32.73
C THR A 37 8.15 32.58 32.70
N VAL A 38 9.08 31.87 32.04
CA VAL A 38 9.12 30.40 32.04
C VAL A 38 9.18 29.85 33.47
N LYS A 39 10.08 30.39 34.31
CA LYS A 39 10.19 30.01 35.73
C LYS A 39 8.88 30.22 36.48
N SER A 40 8.24 31.38 36.35
CA SER A 40 6.98 31.70 37.05
C SER A 40 5.85 30.75 36.66
N TRP A 41 5.71 30.40 35.38
CA TRP A 41 4.69 29.46 34.93
C TRP A 41 4.96 28.03 35.41
N ILE A 42 6.22 27.59 35.41
CA ILE A 42 6.61 26.28 35.95
C ILE A 42 6.43 26.22 37.48
N GLU A 43 6.71 27.31 38.20
CA GLU A 43 6.49 27.35 39.65
C GLU A 43 5.00 27.36 40.00
N LYS A 44 4.18 28.12 39.25
CA LYS A 44 2.71 28.04 39.34
C LYS A 44 2.22 26.64 39.04
N ALA A 45 2.85 25.96 38.09
CA ALA A 45 2.59 24.56 37.79
C ALA A 45 2.94 23.57 38.90
N GLY A 46 3.84 23.96 39.82
CA GLY A 46 4.27 23.14 40.96
C GLY A 46 3.39 23.24 42.21
N THR A 47 2.43 24.18 42.28
CA THR A 47 1.45 24.28 43.38
C THR A 47 0.45 23.11 43.32
N GLN A 48 -0.20 22.69 44.42
CA GLN A 48 -1.02 21.46 44.42
C GLN A 48 -2.17 21.48 43.40
N GLY A 49 -2.92 22.60 43.31
CA GLY A 49 -3.91 22.80 42.24
C GLY A 49 -3.29 23.02 40.85
N GLY A 50 -2.05 23.51 40.79
CA GLY A 50 -1.24 23.52 39.58
C GLY A 50 -0.90 22.09 39.13
N LYS A 51 -0.38 21.23 40.01
CA LYS A 51 -0.01 19.85 39.69
C LYS A 51 -1.19 19.06 39.17
N GLU A 52 -2.36 19.15 39.81
CA GLU A 52 -3.59 18.52 39.33
C GLU A 52 -4.02 19.04 37.96
N HIS A 53 -3.97 20.35 37.74
CA HIS A 53 -4.23 20.97 36.45
C HIS A 53 -3.24 20.52 35.36
N TRP A 54 -1.93 20.49 35.64
CA TRP A 54 -0.91 20.08 34.67
C TRP A 54 -0.87 18.58 34.44
N GLU A 55 -1.25 17.76 35.43
CA GLU A 55 -1.51 16.34 35.22
C GLU A 55 -2.74 16.13 34.32
N ALA A 56 -3.82 16.89 34.53
CA ALA A 56 -4.99 16.85 33.66
C ALA A 56 -4.65 17.30 32.21
N VAL A 57 -3.89 18.39 32.06
CA VAL A 57 -3.41 18.87 30.76
C VAL A 57 -2.47 17.84 30.12
N SER A 58 -1.55 17.22 30.86
CA SER A 58 -0.68 16.16 30.34
C SER A 58 -1.49 14.99 29.83
N ARG A 59 -2.46 14.49 30.62
CA ARG A 59 -3.36 13.39 30.20
C ARG A 59 -4.15 13.76 28.95
N GLN A 60 -4.61 15.00 28.83
CA GLN A 60 -5.33 15.48 27.66
C GLN A 60 -4.44 15.53 26.41
N VAL A 61 -3.19 15.97 26.57
CA VAL A 61 -2.19 15.99 25.51
C VAL A 61 -1.83 14.57 25.07
N ASP A 62 -1.60 13.66 26.02
CA ASP A 62 -1.33 12.24 25.75
C ASP A 62 -2.50 11.57 25.04
N ALA A 63 -3.74 11.86 25.46
CA ALA A 63 -4.95 11.39 24.80
C ALA A 63 -5.06 11.91 23.35
N THR A 64 -4.71 13.18 23.11
CA THR A 64 -4.71 13.77 21.76
C THR A 64 -3.63 13.12 20.87
N TYR A 65 -2.44 12.86 21.41
CA TYR A 65 -1.39 12.17 20.69
C TYR A 65 -1.77 10.72 20.36
N LEU A 66 -2.41 10.04 21.30
CA LEU A 66 -2.90 8.67 21.16
C LEU A 66 -4.02 8.59 20.12
N GLU A 67 -4.97 9.52 20.14
CA GLU A 67 -6.01 9.60 19.11
C GLU A 67 -5.39 9.84 17.72
N GLY A 68 -4.44 10.78 17.61
CA GLY A 68 -3.71 11.01 16.36
C GLY A 68 -2.93 9.77 15.91
N HIS A 69 -2.37 9.01 16.85
CA HIS A 69 -1.69 7.75 16.57
C HIS A 69 -2.67 6.69 16.01
N TYR A 70 -3.81 6.49 16.66
CA TYR A 70 -4.84 5.56 16.18
C TYR A 70 -5.38 5.95 14.81
N ARG A 71 -5.60 7.24 14.56
CA ARG A 71 -5.99 7.72 13.21
C ARG A 71 -4.97 7.33 12.14
N MET A 72 -3.67 7.46 12.41
CA MET A 72 -2.63 7.01 11.47
C MET A 72 -2.67 5.49 11.28
N LEU A 73 -2.83 4.70 12.34
CA LEU A 73 -2.92 3.25 12.24
C LEU A 73 -4.13 2.79 11.41
N VAL A 74 -5.28 3.45 11.57
CA VAL A 74 -6.49 3.20 10.77
C VAL A 74 -6.23 3.50 9.29
N GLN A 75 -5.49 4.56 8.96
CA GLN A 75 -5.12 4.85 7.56
C GLN A 75 -4.16 3.80 6.98
N ILE A 76 -3.23 3.28 7.78
CA ILE A 76 -2.37 2.18 7.37
C ILE A 76 -3.18 0.89 7.19
N ALA A 77 -4.14 0.60 8.07
CA ALA A 77 -5.02 -0.55 7.90
C ALA A 77 -5.86 -0.43 6.62
N ALA A 78 -6.40 0.75 6.31
CA ALA A 78 -7.11 1.00 5.06
C ALA A 78 -6.21 0.85 3.82
N ALA A 79 -4.91 1.18 3.94
CA ALA A 79 -3.94 0.91 2.88
C ALA A 79 -3.68 -0.59 2.70
N VAL A 80 -3.57 -1.37 3.78
CA VAL A 80 -3.52 -2.84 3.72
C VAL A 80 -4.77 -3.39 3.04
N LEU A 81 -5.96 -2.91 3.41
CA LEU A 81 -7.21 -3.30 2.76
C LEU A 81 -7.19 -3.03 1.25
N SER A 82 -6.66 -1.88 0.85
CA SER A 82 -6.50 -1.55 -0.58
C SER A 82 -5.53 -2.50 -1.29
N ALA A 83 -4.50 -2.97 -0.60
CA ALA A 83 -3.57 -3.97 -1.12
C ALA A 83 -4.26 -5.33 -1.32
N VAL A 84 -4.95 -5.85 -0.31
CA VAL A 84 -5.58 -7.18 -0.38
C VAL A 84 -6.75 -7.26 -1.36
N ARG A 85 -7.41 -6.12 -1.64
CA ARG A 85 -8.45 -5.99 -2.68
C ARG A 85 -7.90 -5.93 -4.10
N THR A 86 -6.59 -5.91 -4.29
CA THR A 86 -6.01 -5.89 -5.64
C THR A 86 -6.26 -7.24 -6.30
N ASP A 87 -6.91 -7.23 -7.47
CA ASP A 87 -7.13 -8.47 -8.22
C ASP A 87 -5.79 -9.07 -8.71
N PRO A 88 -5.38 -10.24 -8.21
CA PRO A 88 -4.10 -10.86 -8.56
C PRO A 88 -4.01 -11.22 -10.05
N VAL A 89 -5.14 -11.48 -10.72
CA VAL A 89 -5.22 -11.79 -12.16
C VAL A 89 -4.88 -10.56 -13.01
N ARG A 90 -5.18 -9.35 -12.52
CA ARG A 90 -4.94 -8.08 -13.21
C ARG A 90 -3.63 -7.41 -12.79
N ALA A 91 -3.05 -7.82 -11.67
CA ALA A 91 -1.75 -7.36 -11.22
C ALA A 91 -0.63 -7.75 -12.19
N HIS A 92 0.48 -7.02 -12.14
CA HIS A 92 1.68 -7.38 -12.89
C HIS A 92 2.27 -8.71 -12.36
N PRO A 93 2.72 -9.65 -13.20
CA PRO A 93 3.20 -10.98 -12.77
C PRO A 93 4.36 -10.94 -11.76
N GLU A 94 5.19 -9.90 -11.81
CA GLU A 94 6.36 -9.74 -10.92
C GLU A 94 6.06 -8.91 -9.66
N LEU A 95 4.81 -8.49 -9.45
CA LEU A 95 4.44 -7.71 -8.30
C LEU A 95 4.34 -8.61 -7.07
N THR A 96 5.31 -8.51 -6.17
CA THR A 96 5.29 -9.25 -4.90
C THR A 96 4.33 -8.62 -3.89
N ALA A 97 3.81 -9.43 -2.97
CA ALA A 97 2.88 -8.98 -1.94
C ALA A 97 3.46 -7.81 -1.12
N ARG A 98 4.74 -7.93 -0.73
CA ARG A 98 5.47 -6.89 0.01
C ARG A 98 5.58 -5.57 -0.76
N ARG A 99 5.82 -5.61 -2.08
CA ARG A 99 5.85 -4.40 -2.91
C ARG A 99 4.47 -3.78 -3.04
N LEU A 100 3.44 -4.62 -3.19
CA LEU A 100 2.05 -4.18 -3.25
C LEU A 100 1.63 -3.48 -1.95
N ILE A 101 1.81 -4.11 -0.80
CA ILE A 101 1.52 -3.51 0.52
C ILE A 101 2.34 -2.24 0.73
N GLY A 102 3.64 -2.25 0.43
CA GLY A 102 4.51 -1.08 0.55
C GLY A 102 4.01 0.12 -0.26
N ASN A 103 3.61 -0.10 -1.52
CA ASN A 103 3.06 0.94 -2.38
C ASN A 103 1.75 1.52 -1.81
N GLN A 104 0.87 0.67 -1.28
CA GLN A 104 -0.39 1.13 -0.69
C GLN A 104 -0.16 1.87 0.64
N ILE A 105 0.78 1.42 1.47
CA ILE A 105 1.19 2.10 2.71
C ILE A 105 1.64 3.52 2.40
N LEU A 106 2.45 3.71 1.35
CA LEU A 106 2.89 5.03 0.92
C LEU A 106 1.73 5.93 0.53
N SER A 107 0.76 5.41 -0.22
CA SER A 107 -0.49 6.14 -0.50
C SER A 107 -1.28 6.45 0.78
N GLY A 108 -1.27 5.53 1.75
CA GLY A 108 -1.87 5.73 3.07
C GLY A 108 -1.23 6.88 3.85
N VAL A 109 0.11 6.97 3.86
CA VAL A 109 0.87 8.03 4.53
C VAL A 109 0.48 9.41 4.03
N GLN A 110 0.23 9.55 2.73
CA GLN A 110 -0.21 10.83 2.15
C GLN A 110 -1.55 11.30 2.72
N LYS A 111 -2.44 10.39 3.14
CA LYS A 111 -3.76 10.74 3.71
C LYS A 111 -3.67 11.41 5.09
N PHE A 112 -2.53 11.31 5.78
CA PHE A 112 -2.28 11.94 7.07
C PHE A 112 -1.03 12.84 7.06
N SER A 113 -0.63 13.35 5.89
CA SER A 113 0.54 14.25 5.76
C SER A 113 0.41 15.48 6.65
N ARG A 114 -0.78 16.09 6.73
CA ARG A 114 -1.04 17.27 7.57
C ARG A 114 -0.76 17.01 9.04
N LEU A 115 -1.16 15.85 9.57
CA LEU A 115 -0.92 15.48 10.96
C LEU A 115 0.57 15.29 11.26
N LEU A 116 1.34 14.82 10.27
CA LEU A 116 2.80 14.72 10.37
C LEU A 116 3.47 16.09 10.20
N ALA A 117 2.93 16.98 9.36
CA ALA A 117 3.37 18.36 9.20
C ALA A 117 3.20 19.17 10.49
N ASP A 118 2.05 19.04 11.17
CA ASP A 118 1.81 19.62 12.48
C ASP A 118 2.80 19.11 13.54
N ARG A 119 3.41 17.94 13.31
CA ARG A 119 4.44 17.31 14.16
C ARG A 119 5.87 17.61 13.69
N GLY A 120 6.04 18.54 12.74
CA GLY A 120 7.34 19.02 12.28
C GLY A 120 7.99 18.18 11.18
N VAL A 121 7.26 17.26 10.55
CA VAL A 121 7.75 16.54 9.35
C VAL A 121 7.51 17.45 8.14
N PRO A 122 8.54 17.87 7.41
CA PRO A 122 8.36 18.78 6.28
C PRO A 122 7.52 18.12 5.18
N GLU A 123 6.53 18.85 4.65
CA GLU A 123 5.91 18.48 3.37
C GLU A 123 6.91 18.84 2.25
N GLU A 124 7.23 17.90 1.36
CA GLU A 124 8.08 18.17 0.20
C GLU A 124 7.24 18.76 -0.93
N GLY A 125 7.37 20.07 -1.19
CA GLY A 125 6.74 20.75 -2.31
C GLY A 125 6.14 22.11 -1.97
N THR A 126 5.84 22.93 -2.97
CA THR A 126 5.34 24.32 -2.81
C THR A 126 3.80 24.42 -2.84
N PHE A 127 3.08 23.34 -3.10
CA PHE A 127 1.61 23.20 -3.22
C PHE A 127 1.25 21.73 -2.91
N PRO A 128 -0.02 21.35 -2.60
CA PRO A 128 -0.36 20.33 -1.61
C PRO A 128 0.04 18.92 -2.06
N GLU A 129 1.31 18.61 -1.93
CA GLU A 129 1.87 17.30 -2.15
C GLU A 129 2.39 16.86 -0.79
N GLY A 130 1.79 15.79 -0.27
CA GLY A 130 2.11 15.28 1.06
C GLY A 130 3.56 14.79 1.16
N ILE A 131 3.85 14.07 2.24
CA ILE A 131 5.21 13.57 2.48
C ILE A 131 5.59 12.56 1.39
N ARG A 132 6.75 12.77 0.75
CA ARG A 132 7.30 11.93 -0.30
C ARG A 132 8.70 11.42 0.09
N GLY A 133 9.25 10.56 -0.77
CA GLY A 133 10.62 10.10 -0.67
C GLY A 133 10.88 9.12 0.49
N PRO A 134 12.16 8.93 0.85
CA PRO A 134 12.59 7.95 1.84
C PRO A 134 11.97 8.14 3.23
N GLU A 135 11.55 9.36 3.58
CA GLU A 135 10.91 9.64 4.85
C GLU A 135 9.49 9.08 4.93
N ALA A 136 8.69 9.21 3.87
CA ALA A 136 7.36 8.60 3.79
C ALA A 136 7.44 7.08 3.92
N GLU A 137 8.41 6.46 3.24
CA GLU A 137 8.67 5.01 3.33
C GLU A 137 9.00 4.58 4.75
N ARG A 138 9.96 5.27 5.38
CA ARG A 138 10.39 4.98 6.75
C ARG A 138 9.25 5.12 7.77
N LEU A 139 8.45 6.19 7.67
CA LEU A 139 7.33 6.43 8.57
C LEU A 139 6.18 5.45 8.34
N GLY A 140 5.85 5.17 7.09
CA GLY A 140 4.86 4.16 6.72
C GLY A 140 5.21 2.78 7.25
N LEU A 141 6.46 2.35 7.10
CA LEU A 141 6.94 1.07 7.64
C LEU A 141 6.86 1.01 9.17
N LYS A 142 7.23 2.09 9.87
CA LYS A 142 7.11 2.15 11.33
C LYS A 142 5.65 2.05 11.79
N LEU A 143 4.74 2.75 11.12
CA LEU A 143 3.32 2.69 11.43
C LEU A 143 2.71 1.33 11.08
N PHE A 144 3.16 0.70 10.01
CA PHE A 144 2.76 -0.67 9.67
C PHE A 144 3.22 -1.67 10.73
N HIS A 145 4.48 -1.59 11.17
CA HIS A 145 4.94 -2.42 12.28
C HIS A 145 4.15 -2.17 13.57
N ALA A 146 3.86 -0.90 13.89
CA ALA A 146 3.02 -0.56 15.04
C ALA A 146 1.61 -1.16 14.91
N LEU A 147 1.00 -1.14 13.72
CA LEU A 147 -0.28 -1.81 13.47
C LEU A 147 -0.18 -3.32 13.73
N MET A 148 0.91 -3.97 13.31
CA MET A 148 1.13 -5.40 13.55
C MET A 148 1.36 -5.75 15.03
N GLU A 149 1.97 -4.84 15.80
CA GLU A 149 2.08 -4.96 17.27
C GLU A 149 0.70 -4.85 17.93
N HIS A 150 -0.11 -3.91 17.47
CA HIS A 150 -1.47 -3.66 17.94
C HIS A 150 -2.45 -4.79 17.63
N GLU A 151 -2.33 -5.39 16.44
CA GLU A 151 -3.26 -6.39 15.90
C GLU A 151 -2.52 -7.68 15.49
N PRO A 152 -2.10 -8.55 16.43
CA PRO A 152 -1.32 -9.75 16.11
C PRO A 152 -2.07 -10.77 15.24
N LEU A 153 -3.40 -10.81 15.31
CA LEU A 153 -4.21 -11.68 14.45
C LEU A 153 -4.25 -11.18 13.01
N LEU A 154 -4.38 -9.85 12.82
CA LEU A 154 -4.25 -9.23 11.51
C LEU A 154 -2.86 -9.49 10.92
N LYS A 155 -1.81 -9.39 11.74
CA LYS A 155 -0.44 -9.73 11.33
C LYS A 155 -0.34 -11.14 10.75
N LYS A 156 -0.86 -12.13 11.47
CA LYS A 156 -0.84 -13.54 11.00
C LYS A 156 -1.63 -13.71 9.71
N ALA A 157 -2.80 -13.09 9.60
CA ALA A 157 -3.62 -13.15 8.39
C ALA A 157 -2.88 -12.55 7.18
N ILE A 158 -2.21 -11.40 7.36
CA ILE A 158 -1.38 -10.77 6.32
C ILE A 158 -0.22 -11.69 5.91
N GLU A 159 0.50 -12.31 6.86
CA GLU A 159 1.61 -13.22 6.56
C GLU A 159 1.15 -14.41 5.69
N VAL A 160 -0.03 -14.98 5.98
CA VAL A 160 -0.62 -16.07 5.18
C VAL A 160 -1.04 -15.56 3.80
N TRP A 161 -1.73 -14.43 3.72
CA TRP A 161 -2.13 -13.81 2.46
C TRP A 161 -0.91 -13.47 1.57
N GLU A 162 0.17 -12.94 2.15
CA GLU A 162 1.41 -12.65 1.42
C GLU A 162 2.02 -13.92 0.82
N ALA A 163 2.00 -15.03 1.57
CA ALA A 163 2.48 -16.32 1.09
C ALA A 163 1.65 -16.83 -0.09
N GLU A 164 0.31 -16.79 0.00
CA GLU A 164 -0.59 -17.21 -1.07
C GLU A 164 -0.51 -16.30 -2.30
N TRP A 165 -0.35 -14.98 -2.11
CA TRP A 165 -0.14 -14.05 -3.22
C TRP A 165 1.13 -14.40 -4.01
N ASN A 166 2.25 -14.61 -3.29
CA ASN A 166 3.51 -14.95 -3.93
C ASN A 166 3.46 -16.33 -4.59
N ARG A 167 2.72 -17.28 -4.01
CA ARG A 167 2.44 -18.60 -4.61
C ARG A 167 1.65 -18.45 -5.91
N PHE A 168 0.60 -17.64 -5.92
CA PHE A 168 -0.18 -17.34 -7.13
C PHE A 168 0.70 -16.77 -8.24
N GLN A 169 1.52 -15.75 -7.93
CA GLN A 169 2.41 -15.14 -8.94
C GLN A 169 3.46 -16.13 -9.44
N LYS A 170 3.95 -17.04 -8.58
CA LYS A 170 4.86 -18.11 -8.98
C LYS A 170 4.23 -19.08 -9.97
N GLU A 171 3.02 -19.57 -9.70
CA GLU A 171 2.31 -20.47 -10.62
C GLU A 171 1.97 -19.79 -11.94
N ARG A 172 1.54 -18.52 -11.91
CA ARG A 172 1.37 -17.70 -13.11
C ARG A 172 2.67 -17.57 -13.90
N GLY A 173 3.80 -17.36 -13.22
CA GLY A 173 5.13 -17.36 -13.83
C GLY A 173 5.47 -18.69 -14.52
N GLY A 174 5.09 -19.82 -13.91
CA GLY A 174 5.20 -21.15 -14.52
C GLY A 174 4.38 -21.29 -15.79
N LEU A 175 3.14 -20.77 -15.81
CA LEU A 175 2.31 -20.73 -17.03
C LEU A 175 2.91 -19.84 -18.12
N ILE A 176 3.49 -18.69 -17.76
CA ILE A 176 4.14 -17.78 -18.71
C ILE A 176 5.32 -18.48 -19.38
N GLU A 177 6.15 -19.17 -18.60
CA GLU A 177 7.28 -19.91 -19.15
C GLU A 177 6.82 -21.10 -20.01
N ALA A 178 5.76 -21.81 -19.61
CA ALA A 178 5.17 -22.85 -20.45
C ALA A 178 4.64 -22.30 -21.78
N ALA A 179 3.92 -21.18 -21.77
CA ALA A 179 3.41 -20.52 -22.96
C ALA A 179 4.56 -20.07 -23.88
N ARG A 180 5.63 -19.54 -23.30
CA ARG A 180 6.84 -19.14 -24.02
C ARG A 180 7.49 -20.33 -24.72
N ASN A 181 7.61 -21.46 -24.04
CA ASN A 181 8.19 -22.67 -24.64
C ASN A 181 7.32 -23.20 -25.77
N LEU A 182 6.00 -23.22 -25.59
CA LEU A 182 5.05 -23.58 -26.66
C LEU A 182 5.18 -22.65 -27.87
N LEU A 183 5.31 -21.33 -27.68
CA LEU A 183 5.55 -20.38 -28.77
C LEU A 183 6.85 -20.66 -29.53
N LYS A 184 7.94 -21.00 -28.82
CA LYS A 184 9.21 -21.39 -29.45
C LYS A 184 9.05 -22.66 -30.29
N TYR A 185 8.27 -23.64 -29.83
CA TYR A 185 7.94 -24.84 -30.63
C TYR A 185 7.14 -24.51 -31.90
N GLU A 186 6.32 -23.46 -31.88
CA GLU A 186 5.63 -22.92 -33.06
C GLU A 186 6.52 -21.96 -33.89
N HIS A 187 7.83 -21.96 -33.67
CA HIS A 187 8.80 -21.10 -34.35
C HIS A 187 8.57 -19.59 -34.17
N VAL A 188 7.91 -19.20 -33.08
CA VAL A 188 7.81 -17.80 -32.65
C VAL A 188 8.92 -17.55 -31.62
N GLU A 189 10.04 -16.99 -32.09
CA GLU A 189 11.17 -16.62 -31.22
C GLU A 189 11.14 -15.14 -30.85
N GLU A 190 10.95 -14.28 -31.85
CA GLU A 190 10.80 -12.84 -31.66
C GLU A 190 9.51 -12.56 -30.87
N ASP A 191 9.59 -11.70 -29.86
CA ASP A 191 8.49 -11.32 -28.97
C ASP A 191 7.86 -12.43 -28.11
N ALA A 192 8.37 -13.66 -28.13
CA ALA A 192 7.79 -14.80 -27.39
C ALA A 192 7.61 -14.49 -25.89
N ALA A 193 8.54 -13.73 -25.29
CA ALA A 193 8.47 -13.31 -23.90
C ALA A 193 7.28 -12.38 -23.61
N LYS A 194 6.97 -11.45 -24.51
CA LYS A 194 5.84 -10.53 -24.38
C LYS A 194 4.52 -11.25 -24.67
N ILE A 195 4.48 -12.04 -25.74
CA ILE A 195 3.26 -12.72 -26.20
C ILE A 195 2.83 -13.80 -25.21
N SER A 196 3.77 -14.52 -24.58
CA SER A 196 3.46 -15.49 -23.52
C SER A 196 2.72 -14.86 -22.33
N VAL A 197 3.13 -13.67 -21.88
CA VAL A 197 2.42 -12.93 -20.83
C VAL A 197 0.99 -12.60 -21.29
N MET A 198 0.83 -12.13 -22.53
CA MET A 198 -0.48 -11.78 -23.08
C MET A 198 -1.43 -12.99 -23.16
N ILE A 199 -0.91 -14.14 -23.58
CA ILE A 199 -1.68 -15.40 -23.65
C ILE A 199 -2.14 -15.83 -22.25
N VAL A 200 -1.23 -15.84 -21.27
CA VAL A 200 -1.56 -16.25 -19.90
C VAL A 200 -2.53 -15.27 -19.26
N ASP A 201 -2.35 -13.97 -19.47
CA ASP A 201 -3.27 -12.94 -18.97
C ASP A 201 -4.68 -13.09 -19.55
N GLU A 202 -4.79 -13.40 -20.85
CA GLU A 202 -6.07 -13.72 -21.47
C GLU A 202 -6.67 -14.99 -20.86
N ALA A 203 -5.88 -16.06 -20.73
CA ALA A 203 -6.35 -17.35 -20.23
C ALA A 203 -6.84 -17.27 -18.79
N LEU A 204 -6.09 -16.60 -17.90
CA LEU A 204 -6.49 -16.43 -16.51
C LEU A 204 -7.73 -15.56 -16.38
N ARG A 205 -7.87 -14.48 -17.15
CA ARG A 205 -9.08 -13.64 -17.11
C ARG A 205 -10.31 -14.38 -17.60
N GLN A 206 -10.20 -15.12 -18.70
CA GLN A 206 -11.32 -15.91 -19.20
C GLN A 206 -11.72 -16.99 -18.20
N ASN A 207 -10.76 -17.78 -17.70
CA ASN A 207 -11.09 -18.97 -16.89
C ASN A 207 -11.35 -18.65 -15.40
N LEU A 208 -10.77 -17.59 -14.85
CA LEU A 208 -10.89 -17.26 -13.41
C LEU A 208 -11.83 -16.07 -13.13
N ARG A 209 -12.11 -15.23 -14.14
CA ARG A 209 -13.02 -14.07 -14.01
C ARG A 209 -14.22 -14.14 -14.93
N GLY A 210 -14.29 -15.14 -15.83
CA GLY A 210 -15.38 -15.25 -16.80
C GLY A 210 -15.41 -14.10 -17.80
N GLU A 211 -14.27 -13.44 -18.06
CA GLU A 211 -14.19 -12.41 -19.11
C GLU A 211 -14.51 -13.04 -20.48
N GLU A 212 -15.17 -12.26 -21.34
CA GLU A 212 -15.55 -12.75 -22.68
C GLU A 212 -14.32 -13.18 -23.50
N PRO A 213 -14.41 -14.30 -24.25
CA PRO A 213 -13.32 -14.76 -25.10
C PRO A 213 -12.93 -13.68 -26.11
N MET A 214 -11.63 -13.44 -26.29
CA MET A 214 -11.19 -12.53 -27.35
C MET A 214 -11.18 -13.25 -28.71
N SER A 215 -11.50 -12.52 -29.77
CA SER A 215 -11.34 -12.96 -31.15
C SER A 215 -10.11 -12.33 -31.78
N SER A 216 -9.44 -13.06 -32.67
CA SER A 216 -8.35 -12.52 -33.48
C SER A 216 -8.89 -11.59 -34.56
N ARG A 217 -8.31 -10.40 -34.68
CA ARG A 217 -8.58 -9.44 -35.77
C ARG A 217 -7.27 -9.12 -36.49
N GLU A 218 -7.33 -9.17 -37.81
CA GLU A 218 -6.24 -8.80 -38.70
C GLU A 218 -6.61 -7.53 -39.45
N ASP A 219 -5.86 -6.46 -39.19
CA ASP A 219 -6.07 -5.17 -39.83
C ASP A 219 -4.92 -4.91 -40.82
N GLY A 220 -5.26 -4.62 -42.08
CA GLY A 220 -4.29 -4.15 -43.08
C GLY A 220 -3.85 -2.72 -42.77
N LEU A 221 -2.55 -2.46 -42.80
CA LEU A 221 -1.94 -1.15 -42.63
C LEU A 221 -1.30 -0.69 -43.96
N GLU A 222 -0.69 0.49 -43.95
CA GLU A 222 0.09 1.01 -45.08
C GLU A 222 1.30 0.09 -45.39
N ASP A 223 1.82 0.17 -46.62
CA ASP A 223 3.04 -0.55 -47.06
C ASP A 223 3.01 -2.09 -46.93
N LYS A 224 1.83 -2.71 -47.17
CA LYS A 224 1.65 -4.17 -47.09
C LYS A 224 1.97 -4.76 -45.70
N THR A 225 1.92 -3.93 -44.66
CA THR A 225 2.02 -4.39 -43.28
C THR A 225 0.64 -4.73 -42.73
N PHE A 226 0.59 -5.67 -41.81
CA PHE A 226 -0.63 -6.17 -41.17
C PHE A 226 -0.43 -6.15 -39.67
N ARG A 227 -1.52 -5.96 -38.92
CA ARG A 227 -1.55 -6.00 -37.46
C ARG A 227 -2.44 -7.14 -36.99
N LEU A 228 -1.94 -7.91 -36.03
CA LEU A 228 -2.75 -8.84 -35.26
C LEU A 228 -3.17 -8.19 -33.94
N SER A 229 -4.46 -8.18 -33.67
CA SER A 229 -5.05 -7.78 -32.38
C SER A 229 -5.95 -8.89 -31.83
N ARG A 230 -6.00 -9.02 -30.50
CA ARG A 230 -7.04 -9.78 -29.78
C ARG A 230 -8.10 -8.79 -29.29
N CYS A 231 -9.35 -9.03 -29.63
CA CYS A 231 -10.44 -8.08 -29.38
C CYS A 231 -11.59 -8.72 -28.61
N SER A 232 -12.14 -7.99 -27.65
CA SER A 232 -13.45 -8.23 -27.03
C SER A 232 -14.16 -6.88 -26.83
N PRO A 233 -15.46 -6.83 -26.49
CA PRO A 233 -16.17 -5.58 -26.28
C PRO A 233 -15.43 -4.66 -25.28
N GLY A 234 -15.05 -3.46 -25.74
CA GLY A 234 -14.34 -2.47 -24.93
C GLY A 234 -12.85 -2.73 -24.71
N ARG A 235 -12.26 -3.76 -25.32
CA ARG A 235 -10.84 -4.10 -25.16
C ARG A 235 -10.18 -4.52 -26.47
N GLU A 236 -9.03 -3.92 -26.76
CA GLU A 236 -8.15 -4.34 -27.85
C GLU A 236 -6.73 -4.54 -27.31
N MET A 237 -6.15 -5.69 -27.65
CA MET A 237 -4.80 -6.05 -27.26
C MET A 237 -3.95 -6.31 -28.52
N LYS A 238 -3.02 -5.40 -28.82
CA LYS A 238 -2.14 -5.47 -30.00
C LYS A 238 -1.06 -6.55 -29.79
N VAL A 239 -1.08 -7.60 -30.59
CA VAL A 239 -0.16 -8.74 -30.50
C VAL A 239 1.13 -8.46 -31.26
N CYS A 240 1.05 -8.29 -32.59
CA CYS A 240 2.22 -8.06 -33.45
C CYS A 240 1.86 -7.24 -34.70
N ILE A 241 2.89 -6.76 -35.39
CA ILE A 241 2.80 -6.11 -36.70
C ILE A 241 3.85 -6.76 -37.61
N GLY A 242 3.51 -7.04 -38.87
CA GLY A 242 4.43 -7.67 -39.82
C GLY A 242 3.84 -7.89 -41.21
N SER A 243 4.46 -8.76 -42.01
CA SER A 243 3.87 -9.21 -43.28
C SER A 243 2.60 -10.03 -43.01
N LYS A 244 1.76 -10.20 -44.03
CA LYS A 244 0.54 -11.00 -43.94
C LYS A 244 0.83 -12.43 -43.46
N GLU A 245 1.89 -13.04 -44.01
CA GLU A 245 2.30 -14.41 -43.68
C GLU A 245 2.75 -14.51 -42.22
N LYS A 246 3.52 -13.51 -41.73
CA LYS A 246 3.97 -13.46 -40.33
C LYS A 246 2.78 -13.30 -39.37
N VAL A 247 1.81 -12.44 -39.72
CA VAL A 247 0.61 -12.21 -38.91
C VAL A 247 -0.28 -13.46 -38.84
N GLU A 248 -0.53 -14.11 -39.98
CA GLU A 248 -1.34 -15.33 -40.03
C GLU A 248 -0.67 -16.50 -39.29
N ALA A 249 0.66 -16.64 -39.42
CA ALA A 249 1.41 -17.63 -38.65
C ALA A 249 1.34 -17.34 -37.14
N MET A 250 1.50 -16.09 -36.74
CA MET A 250 1.38 -15.67 -35.34
C MET A 250 -0.04 -15.93 -34.81
N ARG A 251 -1.09 -15.65 -35.59
CA ARG A 251 -2.47 -15.91 -35.17
C ARG A 251 -2.69 -17.39 -34.84
N LYS A 252 -2.24 -18.28 -35.72
CA LYS A 252 -2.32 -19.73 -35.51
C LYS A 252 -1.55 -20.18 -34.28
N ALA A 253 -0.31 -19.70 -34.13
CA ALA A 253 0.51 -20.01 -32.96
C ALA A 253 -0.16 -19.51 -31.67
N TYR A 254 -0.64 -18.26 -31.66
CA TYR A 254 -1.34 -17.66 -30.53
C TYR A 254 -2.55 -18.48 -30.11
N GLU A 255 -3.47 -18.77 -31.03
CA GLU A 255 -4.70 -19.51 -30.76
C GLU A 255 -4.41 -20.94 -30.26
N LYS A 256 -3.41 -21.60 -30.85
CA LYS A 256 -2.99 -22.95 -30.44
C LYS A 256 -2.38 -22.96 -29.04
N VAL A 257 -1.47 -22.03 -28.74
CA VAL A 257 -0.85 -21.93 -27.42
C VAL A 257 -1.89 -21.51 -26.38
N PHE A 258 -2.76 -20.55 -26.72
CA PHE A 258 -3.86 -20.12 -25.87
C PHE A 258 -4.78 -21.29 -25.48
N SER A 259 -5.18 -22.11 -26.44
CA SER A 259 -6.00 -23.30 -26.17
C SER A 259 -5.30 -24.30 -25.24
N GLN A 260 -3.99 -24.48 -25.37
CA GLN A 260 -3.22 -25.39 -24.50
C GLN A 260 -3.05 -24.83 -23.09
N ILE A 261 -2.79 -23.53 -22.96
CA ILE A 261 -2.63 -22.86 -21.66
C ILE A 261 -3.94 -22.77 -20.91
N SER A 262 -5.05 -22.57 -21.62
CA SER A 262 -6.40 -22.51 -21.06
C SER A 262 -6.98 -23.86 -20.65
N HIS A 263 -6.24 -24.96 -20.81
CA HIS A 263 -6.71 -26.29 -20.43
C HIS A 263 -6.89 -26.40 -18.92
N GLU A 264 -7.96 -27.07 -18.47
CA GLU A 264 -8.34 -27.14 -17.05
C GLU A 264 -7.21 -27.67 -16.16
N GLU A 265 -6.45 -28.67 -16.62
CA GLU A 265 -5.33 -29.23 -15.85
C GLU A 265 -4.22 -28.21 -15.52
N ARG A 266 -4.07 -27.16 -16.34
CA ARG A 266 -3.11 -26.07 -16.10
C ARG A 266 -3.70 -24.94 -15.26
N ILE A 267 -5.01 -24.72 -15.39
CA ILE A 267 -5.71 -23.62 -14.72
C ILE A 267 -6.14 -24.00 -13.30
N ALA A 268 -6.54 -25.25 -13.06
CA ALA A 268 -7.07 -25.72 -11.78
C ALA A 268 -6.15 -25.41 -10.59
N PRO A 269 -4.82 -25.63 -10.65
CA PRO A 269 -3.93 -25.28 -9.54
C PRO A 269 -3.94 -23.77 -9.22
N VAL A 270 -3.99 -22.92 -10.26
CA VAL A 270 -4.04 -21.47 -10.10
C VAL A 270 -5.38 -21.03 -9.52
N LYS A 271 -6.47 -21.68 -9.93
CA LYS A 271 -7.83 -21.43 -9.42
C LYS A 271 -7.98 -21.79 -7.94
N GLU A 272 -7.40 -22.89 -7.50
CA GLU A 272 -7.38 -23.29 -6.09
C GLU A 272 -6.63 -22.28 -5.23
N ILE A 273 -5.43 -21.87 -5.68
CA ILE A 273 -4.64 -20.84 -4.98
C ILE A 273 -5.40 -19.52 -4.93
N LEU A 274 -6.05 -19.12 -6.03
CA LEU A 274 -6.84 -17.91 -6.07
C LEU A 274 -8.00 -17.94 -5.06
N SER A 275 -8.69 -19.07 -4.94
CA SER A 275 -9.78 -19.23 -3.99
C SER A 275 -9.28 -19.12 -2.54
N SER A 276 -8.11 -19.70 -2.24
CA SER A 276 -7.43 -19.56 -0.95
C SER A 276 -7.02 -18.10 -0.66
N LEU A 277 -6.46 -17.43 -1.66
CA LEU A 277 -6.04 -16.05 -1.58
C LEU A 277 -7.22 -15.09 -1.33
N GLU A 278 -8.35 -15.31 -2.02
CA GLU A 278 -9.59 -14.55 -1.83
C GLU A 278 -10.20 -14.79 -0.44
N HIS A 279 -10.12 -16.02 0.07
CA HIS A 279 -10.53 -16.35 1.44
C HIS A 279 -9.72 -15.57 2.48
N HIS A 280 -8.39 -15.59 2.39
CA HIS A 280 -7.53 -14.85 3.33
C HIS A 280 -7.64 -13.33 3.15
N ALA A 281 -7.91 -12.84 1.94
CA ALA A 281 -8.23 -11.43 1.74
C ALA A 281 -9.47 -11.05 2.55
N GLN A 282 -10.54 -11.84 2.48
CA GLN A 282 -11.77 -11.63 3.27
C GLN A 282 -11.51 -11.63 4.78
N GLU A 283 -10.69 -12.54 5.30
CA GLU A 283 -10.31 -12.54 6.72
C GLU A 283 -9.64 -11.22 7.12
N ILE A 284 -8.75 -10.69 6.28
CA ILE A 284 -8.11 -9.39 6.51
C ILE A 284 -9.13 -8.26 6.43
N GLU A 285 -10.07 -8.30 5.49
CA GLU A 285 -11.15 -7.31 5.40
C GLU A 285 -11.93 -7.24 6.72
N ASP A 286 -12.32 -8.38 7.29
CA ASP A 286 -13.07 -8.43 8.54
C ASP A 286 -12.28 -7.85 9.73
N PHE A 287 -10.96 -8.06 9.77
CA PHE A 287 -10.11 -7.41 10.78
C PHE A 287 -10.03 -5.90 10.59
N VAL A 288 -9.80 -5.44 9.36
CA VAL A 288 -9.63 -4.02 9.06
C VAL A 288 -10.95 -3.27 9.23
N ASP A 289 -12.08 -3.83 8.80
CA ASP A 289 -13.39 -3.21 8.95
C ASP A 289 -13.74 -3.01 10.43
N ARG A 290 -13.46 -3.99 11.29
CA ARG A 290 -13.59 -3.84 12.75
C ARG A 290 -12.73 -2.70 13.29
N LEU A 291 -11.47 -2.63 12.86
CA LEU A 291 -10.54 -1.58 13.28
C LEU A 291 -11.00 -0.18 12.83
N ILE A 292 -11.50 -0.05 11.60
CA ILE A 292 -12.02 1.21 11.03
C ILE A 292 -13.27 1.65 11.81
N LEU A 293 -14.21 0.74 12.05
CA LEU A 293 -15.47 1.05 12.75
C LEU A 293 -15.25 1.43 14.22
N VAL A 294 -14.32 0.74 14.90
CA VAL A 294 -14.01 1.02 16.31
C VAL A 294 -13.08 2.23 16.45
N GLY A 295 -12.28 2.54 15.43
CA GLY A 295 -11.39 3.69 15.38
C GLY A 295 -10.16 3.59 16.29
N ARG A 296 -10.00 2.47 17.00
CA ARG A 296 -8.86 2.16 17.87
C ARG A 296 -8.50 0.67 17.79
N PRO A 297 -7.22 0.33 17.69
CA PRO A 297 -6.76 -1.05 17.81
C PRO A 297 -6.84 -1.56 19.25
N GLN A 298 -6.79 -2.89 19.43
CA GLN A 298 -6.94 -3.54 20.74
C GLN A 298 -5.66 -3.52 21.60
N GLY A 299 -4.48 -3.65 20.98
CA GLY A 299 -3.20 -3.76 21.69
C GLY A 299 -2.54 -2.43 22.05
N THR A 300 -1.25 -2.50 22.38
CA THR A 300 -0.33 -1.37 22.48
C THR A 300 0.87 -1.59 21.58
N CYS A 301 1.57 -0.52 21.20
CA CYS A 301 2.80 -0.60 20.42
C CYS A 301 3.88 0.30 21.03
N SER A 302 5.09 0.15 20.50
CA SER A 302 6.26 0.97 20.88
C SER A 302 6.11 2.48 20.65
N LEU A 303 5.07 2.92 19.91
CA LEU A 303 4.77 4.32 19.63
C LEU A 303 3.65 4.90 20.51
N CYS A 304 3.01 4.10 21.36
CA CYS A 304 2.02 4.61 22.32
C CYS A 304 2.71 5.47 23.39
N PRO A 305 2.14 6.63 23.79
CA PRO A 305 2.62 7.38 24.94
C PRO A 305 2.46 6.53 26.22
N ASN A 306 3.49 6.55 27.07
CA ASN A 306 3.53 5.87 28.37
C ASN A 306 2.74 6.63 29.44
#